data_AF-F8GXQ4-F1
#
_entry.id   AF-F8GXQ4-F1
#
_cell.length_a   1.000
_cell.length_b   1.000
_cell.length_c   1.000
_cell.angle_alpha   90.00
_cell.angle_beta   90.00
_cell.angle_gamma   90.00
#
_symmetry.space_group_name_H-M   'P 1'
#
loop_
_entity.id
_entity.type
_entity.pdbx_description
1 polymer ?
#
loop_
_entity_poly.entity_id
_entity_poly.type
_entity_poly.pdbx_seq_one_letter_code
_entity_poly.pdbx_strand_id
1 'polypeptide(L)'
;MTAKTERTDAIRWIQAQMDDYGLTLEELDAAGCFAPPPPPPPPPAAPPAPVVCYRNAEGLTWDGQGEMPSWLKRAVNAGQSVEFFRVG
;
A
#
# COMPACT_ATOMS: atom_id res chain seq x y z
N MET A 1 28.40 27.28 25.42
CA MET A 1 27.48 28.44 25.41
C MET A 1 27.17 28.97 23.99
N THR A 2 27.60 28.29 22.93
CA THR A 2 27.49 28.74 21.53
C THR A 2 26.10 28.50 20.91
N ALA A 3 25.48 27.35 21.17
CA ALA A 3 24.18 26.97 20.60
C ALA A 3 23.03 27.96 20.91
N LYS A 4 23.07 28.64 22.07
CA LYS A 4 22.05 29.64 22.45
C LYS A 4 22.23 30.95 21.68
N THR A 5 23.47 31.32 21.35
CA THR A 5 23.79 32.50 20.53
C THR A 5 23.41 32.25 19.08
N GLU A 6 23.79 31.10 18.53
CA GLU A 6 23.46 30.71 17.14
C GLU A 6 21.94 30.67 16.91
N ARG A 7 21.18 30.15 17.87
CA ARG A 7 19.72 30.19 17.81
C ARG A 7 19.16 31.61 17.82
N THR A 8 19.77 32.53 18.57
CA THR A 8 19.32 33.91 18.64
C THR A 8 19.59 34.64 17.33
N ASP A 9 20.75 34.42 16.71
CA ASP A 9 21.09 34.94 15.38
C ASP A 9 20.15 34.41 14.30
N ALA A 10 19.85 33.10 14.32
CA ALA A 10 18.91 32.49 13.40
C ALA A 10 17.51 33.10 13.51
N ILE A 11 17.01 33.35 14.74
CA ILE A 11 15.70 34.00 14.94
C ILE A 11 15.70 35.40 14.35
N ARG A 12 16.75 36.20 14.58
CA ARG A 12 16.84 37.56 14.02
C ARG A 12 16.88 37.55 12.49
N TRP A 13 17.61 36.60 11.90
CA TRP A 13 17.68 36.45 10.45
C TRP A 13 16.30 36.11 9.86
N ILE A 14 15.56 35.17 10.46
CA ILE A 14 14.19 34.82 10.04
C ILE A 14 13.27 36.05 10.12
N GLN A 15 13.32 36.79 11.23
CA GLN A 15 12.51 38.00 11.41
C GLN A 15 12.81 39.07 10.34
N ALA A 16 14.08 39.30 10.02
CA ALA A 16 14.47 40.25 8.98
C ALA A 16 14.01 39.81 7.58
N GLN A 17 14.00 38.51 7.29
CA GLN A 17 13.46 37.99 6.03
C GLN A 17 11.94 38.10 5.97
N MET A 18 11.24 37.83 7.07
CA MET A 18 9.79 38.03 7.12
C MET A 18 9.40 39.49 6.84
N ASP A 19 10.18 40.45 7.36
CA ASP A 19 9.98 41.88 7.09
C ASP A 19 10.23 42.25 5.61
N ASP A 20 11.34 41.78 5.03
CA ASP A 20 11.73 42.05 3.63
C ASP A 20 10.68 41.56 2.62
N TYR A 21 10.08 40.39 2.87
CA TYR A 21 9.04 39.81 2.02
C TYR A 21 7.62 40.19 2.45
N GLY A 22 7.45 40.98 3.52
CA GLY A 22 6.13 41.33 4.07
C GLY A 22 5.31 40.13 4.53
N LEU A 23 5.97 39.05 4.97
CA LEU A 23 5.32 37.81 5.39
C LEU A 23 4.84 37.91 6.85
N THR A 24 3.57 37.62 7.05
CA THR A 24 2.99 37.47 8.39
C THR A 24 3.01 36.02 8.84
N LEU A 25 2.93 35.80 10.16
CA LEU A 25 2.79 34.45 10.71
C LEU A 25 1.48 33.78 10.25
N GLU A 26 0.41 34.56 10.08
CA GLU A 26 -0.89 34.09 9.59
C GLU A 26 -0.80 33.54 8.17
N GLU A 27 -0.03 34.18 7.29
CA GLU A 27 0.19 33.69 5.93
C GLU A 27 1.02 32.41 5.89
N LEU A 28 2.03 32.29 6.75
CA LEU A 28 2.82 31.06 6.89
C LEU A 28 1.97 29.89 7.41
N ASP A 29 1.07 30.17 8.37
CA ASP A 29 0.12 29.20 8.88
C ASP A 29 -0.90 28.78 7.80
N ALA A 30 -1.48 29.75 7.08
CA ALA A 30 -2.41 29.51 5.98
C ALA A 30 -1.76 28.74 4.81
N ALA A 31 -0.45 28.94 4.58
CA ALA A 31 0.34 28.19 3.61
C ALA A 31 0.70 26.77 4.10
N GLY A 32 0.38 26.42 5.35
CA GLY A 32 0.64 25.11 5.92
C GLY A 32 2.11 24.86 6.28
N CYS A 33 2.93 25.91 6.46
CA CYS A 33 4.35 25.77 6.81
C CYS A 33 4.59 24.97 8.10
N PHE A 34 3.60 24.94 9.00
CA PHE A 34 3.65 24.24 10.28
C PHE A 34 2.69 23.03 10.34
N ALA A 35 2.02 22.70 9.24
CA ALA A 35 1.10 21.57 9.20
C ALA A 35 1.88 20.25 9.39
N PRO A 36 1.31 19.27 10.12
CA PRO A 36 1.90 17.95 10.17
C PRO A 36 1.95 17.35 8.76
N PRO A 37 2.93 16.46 8.47
CA PRO A 37 2.98 15.79 7.18
C PRO A 37 1.66 15.04 6.92
N PRO A 38 1.19 14.99 5.65
CA PRO A 38 0.00 14.25 5.33
C PRO A 38 0.15 12.78 5.78
N PRO A 39 -0.94 12.12 6.18
CA PRO A 39 -0.88 10.71 6.53
C PRO A 39 -0.33 9.90 5.35
N PRO A 40 0.41 8.82 5.60
CA PRO A 40 0.84 7.94 4.53
C PRO A 40 -0.39 7.44 3.75
N PRO A 41 -0.26 7.22 2.43
CA PRO A 41 -1.36 6.65 1.65
C PRO A 41 -1.76 5.29 2.25
N PRO A 42 -3.06 4.91 2.15
CA PRO A 42 -3.50 3.60 2.62
C PRO A 42 -2.73 2.50 1.88
N PRO A 43 -2.45 1.36 2.52
CA PRO A 43 -1.84 0.23 1.85
C PRO A 43 -2.72 -0.22 0.67
N PRO A 44 -2.12 -0.73 -0.42
CA PRO A 44 -2.90 -1.31 -1.51
C PRO A 44 -3.83 -2.40 -0.99
N ALA A 45 -5.02 -2.49 -1.56
CA ALA A 45 -5.97 -3.55 -1.23
C ALA A 45 -5.29 -4.92 -1.40
N ALA A 46 -5.53 -5.83 -0.46
CA ALA A 46 -5.05 -7.20 -0.57
C ALA A 46 -5.58 -7.84 -1.85
N PRO A 47 -4.77 -8.66 -2.55
CA PRO A 47 -5.26 -9.42 -3.69
C PRO A 47 -6.43 -10.32 -3.26
N PRO A 48 -7.41 -10.56 -4.15
CA PRO A 48 -8.50 -11.47 -3.85
C PRO A 48 -7.93 -12.85 -3.48
N ALA A 49 -8.59 -13.53 -2.54
CA ALA A 49 -8.23 -14.89 -2.17
C ALA A 49 -8.18 -15.77 -3.44
N PRO A 50 -7.22 -16.71 -3.54
CA PRO A 50 -7.14 -17.59 -4.71
C PRO A 50 -8.46 -18.34 -4.86
N VAL A 51 -9.09 -18.19 -6.02
CA VAL A 51 -10.34 -18.87 -6.32
C VAL A 51 -10.03 -20.35 -6.47
N VAL A 52 -10.38 -21.16 -5.46
CA VAL A 52 -10.29 -22.62 -5.59
C VAL A 52 -11.40 -23.07 -6.52
N CYS A 53 -11.08 -23.21 -7.81
CA CYS A 53 -12.06 -23.58 -8.82
C CYS A 53 -12.32 -25.09 -8.84
N TYR A 54 -11.35 -25.94 -8.48
CA TYR A 54 -11.47 -27.40 -8.53
C TYR A 54 -10.85 -28.07 -7.31
N ARG A 55 -11.45 -29.15 -6.81
CA ARG A 55 -10.98 -29.94 -5.65
C ARG A 55 -11.28 -31.44 -5.82
N ASN A 56 -10.35 -32.30 -5.43
CA ASN A 56 -10.56 -33.75 -5.36
C ASN A 56 -10.89 -34.26 -3.93
N ALA A 57 -11.26 -35.54 -3.82
CA ALA A 57 -11.58 -36.17 -2.53
C ALA A 57 -10.40 -36.22 -1.54
N GLU A 58 -9.16 -36.18 -2.04
CA GLU A 58 -7.94 -36.15 -1.24
C GLU A 58 -7.61 -34.73 -0.72
N GLY A 59 -8.40 -33.72 -1.09
CA GLY A 59 -8.22 -32.34 -0.68
C GLY A 59 -7.25 -31.53 -1.53
N LEU A 60 -6.77 -32.07 -2.65
CA LEU A 60 -5.96 -31.34 -3.62
C LEU A 60 -6.84 -30.35 -4.37
N THR A 61 -6.39 -29.11 -4.48
CA THR A 61 -7.12 -28.00 -5.12
C THR A 61 -6.37 -27.45 -6.31
N TRP A 62 -7.11 -26.93 -7.29
CA TRP A 62 -6.57 -26.21 -8.43
C TRP A 62 -7.42 -24.97 -8.70
N ASP A 63 -6.77 -23.82 -8.85
CA ASP A 63 -7.43 -22.54 -9.11
C ASP A 63 -7.90 -22.37 -10.56
N GLY A 64 -7.62 -23.36 -11.42
CA GLY A 64 -8.01 -23.32 -12.83
C GLY A 64 -7.04 -22.52 -13.70
N GLN A 65 -5.96 -21.96 -13.15
CA GLN A 65 -4.89 -21.31 -13.90
C GLN A 65 -3.64 -22.18 -14.00
N GLY A 66 -2.88 -21.99 -15.08
CA GLY A 66 -1.63 -22.72 -15.31
C GLY A 66 -1.83 -24.18 -15.73
N GLU A 67 -0.81 -25.00 -15.48
CA GLU A 67 -0.84 -26.40 -15.89
C GLU A 67 -1.78 -27.24 -15.03
N MET A 68 -2.64 -28.03 -15.68
CA MET A 68 -3.51 -28.98 -15.00
C MET A 68 -2.69 -29.98 -14.15
N PRO A 69 -3.00 -30.14 -12.86
CA PRO A 69 -2.23 -31.01 -11.99
C PRO A 69 -2.41 -32.50 -12.35
N SER A 70 -1.43 -33.32 -11.97
CA SER A 70 -1.38 -34.74 -12.32
C SER A 70 -2.62 -35.53 -11.88
N TRP A 71 -3.22 -35.19 -10.74
CA TRP A 71 -4.46 -35.82 -10.25
C TRP A 71 -5.66 -35.56 -11.18
N LEU A 72 -5.78 -34.32 -11.69
CA LEU A 72 -6.88 -33.92 -12.56
C LEU A 72 -6.68 -34.46 -13.97
N LYS A 73 -5.43 -34.43 -14.48
CA LYS A 73 -5.05 -35.08 -15.74
C LYS A 73 -5.37 -36.57 -15.73
N ARG A 74 -5.08 -37.29 -14.64
CA ARG A 74 -5.39 -38.72 -14.50
C ARG A 74 -6.90 -38.98 -14.52
N ALA A 75 -7.67 -38.19 -13.78
CA ALA A 75 -9.12 -38.31 -13.75
C ALA A 75 -9.77 -38.07 -15.12
N VAL A 76 -9.33 -37.04 -15.84
CA VAL A 76 -9.82 -36.75 -17.20
C VAL A 76 -9.44 -37.85 -18.19
N ASN A 77 -8.20 -38.35 -18.13
CA ASN A 77 -7.79 -39.49 -18.97
C ASN A 77 -8.56 -40.78 -18.65
N ALA A 78 -9.08 -40.92 -17.42
CA ALA A 78 -9.96 -42.01 -17.04
C ALA A 78 -11.43 -41.81 -17.49
N GLY A 79 -11.74 -40.72 -18.21
CA GLY A 79 -13.06 -40.41 -18.73
C GLY A 79 -13.92 -39.52 -17.82
N GLN A 80 -13.40 -39.07 -16.68
CA GLN A 80 -14.13 -38.18 -15.77
C GLN A 80 -14.15 -36.74 -16.33
N SER A 81 -15.29 -36.07 -16.28
CA SER A 81 -15.36 -34.65 -16.66
C SER A 81 -14.69 -33.76 -15.62
N VAL A 82 -13.91 -32.78 -16.08
CA VAL A 82 -13.24 -31.78 -15.21
C VAL A 82 -14.23 -31.02 -14.31
N GLU A 83 -15.44 -30.75 -14.81
CA GLU A 83 -16.52 -30.07 -14.06
C GLU A 83 -16.96 -30.84 -12.81
N PHE A 84 -16.76 -32.17 -12.76
CA PHE A 84 -17.07 -32.97 -11.57
C PHE A 84 -16.25 -32.53 -10.34
N PHE A 85 -15.05 -32.01 -10.58
CA PHE A 85 -14.16 -31.53 -9.53
C PHE A 85 -14.38 -30.06 -9.22
N ARG A 86 -15.25 -29.34 -9.94
CA ARG A 86 -15.43 -27.91 -9.78
C ARG A 86 -16.07 -27.60 -8.42
N VAL A 87 -15.48 -26.66 -7.69
CA VAL A 87 -16.01 -26.14 -6.41
C VAL A 87 -16.61 -24.77 -6.70
N GLY A 88 -17.88 -24.61 -6.32
CA GLY A 88 -18.64 -23.37 -6.43
C GLY A 88 -19.00 -22.83 -5.05
#